data_AF-A0AAD6SV03-F1
#
_entry.id   AF-A0AAD6SV03-F1
#
_cell.length_a   1.000
_cell.length_b   1.000
_cell.length_c   1.000
_cell.angle_alpha   90.00
_cell.angle_beta   90.00
_cell.angle_gamma   90.00
#
_symmetry.space_group_name_H-M   'P 1'
#
loop_
_entity.id
_entity.type
_entity.pdbx_description
1 polymer ?
#
loop_
_entity_poly.entity_id
_entity_poly.type
_entity_poly.pdbx_seq_one_letter_code
_entity_poly.pdbx_strand_id
1 'polypeptide(L)'
;MHFNFIAILAPLVGLASLTKAQIQLGCPDALRGGDFTVSSATLTPGFPFTVVANMTCANNLGFTPTYLDFYIENNFNNNGFELPILLSRGTYNQSADPPLHTFTTVVRIILS
;
A
#
# COMPACT_ATOMS: atom_id res chain seq x y z
N MET A 1 -48.18 41.11 30.70
CA MET A 1 -47.49 40.66 29.47
C MET A 1 -46.99 39.26 29.74
N HIS A 2 -47.54 38.26 29.07
CA HIS A 2 -47.24 36.84 29.29
C HIS A 2 -46.01 36.43 28.47
N PHE A 3 -45.05 35.72 29.06
CA PHE A 3 -43.95 35.09 28.35
C PHE A 3 -44.00 33.58 28.57
N ASN A 4 -44.14 32.82 27.48
CA ASN A 4 -44.20 31.37 27.45
C ASN A 4 -42.82 30.76 27.15
N PHE A 5 -42.46 29.73 27.92
CA PHE A 5 -41.32 28.84 27.73
C PHE A 5 -41.54 27.88 26.56
N ILE A 6 -40.54 27.66 25.68
CA ILE A 6 -40.33 26.36 25.00
C ILE A 6 -38.81 26.12 24.86
N ALA A 7 -38.31 25.12 25.56
CA ALA A 7 -37.00 24.53 25.33
C ALA A 7 -37.10 23.52 24.17
N ILE A 8 -36.22 23.62 23.17
CA ILE A 8 -36.09 22.61 22.12
C ILE A 8 -34.69 21.99 22.22
N LEU A 9 -34.65 20.78 22.80
CA LEU A 9 -33.52 19.86 22.69
C LEU A 9 -33.56 19.21 21.31
N ALA A 10 -32.57 19.49 20.47
CA ALA A 10 -32.32 18.73 19.24
C ALA A 10 -31.13 17.76 19.49
N PRO A 11 -31.28 16.44 19.25
CA PRO A 11 -30.19 15.50 19.43
C PRO A 11 -29.23 15.60 18.23
N LEU A 12 -28.00 16.01 18.49
CA LEU A 12 -26.92 16.04 17.50
C LEU A 12 -26.36 14.62 17.32
N VAL A 13 -27.08 13.74 16.62
CA VAL A 13 -26.51 12.45 16.16
C VAL A 13 -26.00 12.64 14.73
N GLY A 14 -24.85 13.31 14.62
CA GLY A 14 -24.07 13.35 13.40
C GLY A 14 -23.25 12.07 13.27
N LEU A 15 -23.86 10.98 12.82
CA LEU A 15 -23.10 9.82 12.33
C LEU A 15 -22.37 10.28 11.06
N ALA A 16 -21.07 10.59 11.21
CA ALA A 16 -20.18 10.93 10.11
C ALA A 16 -20.12 9.76 9.14
N SER A 17 -20.94 9.84 8.09
CA SER A 17 -20.81 9.00 6.92
C SER A 17 -19.59 9.49 6.18
N LEU A 18 -18.42 8.87 6.39
CA LEU A 18 -17.24 9.13 5.56
C LEU A 18 -17.62 8.83 4.12
N THR A 19 -17.85 9.89 3.35
CA THR A 19 -18.06 9.78 1.92
C THR A 19 -16.74 9.32 1.27
N LYS A 20 -16.83 8.50 0.22
CA LYS A 20 -15.69 7.92 -0.51
C LYS A 20 -14.60 8.96 -0.87
N ALA A 21 -15.02 10.21 -1.06
CA ALA A 21 -14.14 11.35 -1.33
C ALA A 21 -13.12 11.65 -0.23
N GLN A 22 -13.43 11.40 1.05
CA GLN A 22 -12.50 11.67 2.16
C GLN A 22 -11.39 10.62 2.28
N ILE A 23 -11.67 9.36 1.92
CA ILE A 23 -10.67 8.28 1.87
C ILE A 23 -9.64 8.59 0.77
N GLN A 24 -10.10 9.11 -0.37
CA GLN A 24 -9.25 9.49 -1.50
C GLN A 24 -8.31 10.66 -1.20
N LEU A 25 -8.64 11.52 -0.22
CA LEU A 25 -7.77 12.63 0.19
C LEU A 25 -6.50 12.14 0.91
N GLY A 26 -6.55 10.97 1.58
CA GLY A 26 -5.41 10.35 2.26
C GLY A 26 -4.72 9.25 1.46
N CYS A 27 -5.38 8.73 0.41
CA CYS A 27 -4.88 7.64 -0.41
C CYS A 27 -5.12 7.94 -1.90
N PRO A 28 -4.12 8.50 -2.62
CA PRO A 28 -4.25 8.73 -4.06
C PRO A 28 -4.42 7.41 -4.81
N ASP A 29 -5.13 7.44 -5.94
CA ASP A 29 -5.39 6.25 -6.77
C ASP A 29 -4.10 5.57 -7.29
N ALA A 30 -2.97 6.27 -7.29
CA ALA A 30 -1.65 5.69 -7.60
C ALA A 30 -1.21 4.61 -6.57
N LEU A 31 -1.71 4.67 -5.33
CA LEU A 31 -1.38 3.72 -4.26
C LEU A 31 -2.36 2.56 -4.15
N ARG A 32 -3.19 2.33 -5.18
CA ARG A 32 -4.09 1.16 -5.24
C ARG A 32 -3.34 -0.18 -5.20
N GLY A 33 -2.09 -0.19 -5.66
CA GLY A 33 -1.19 -1.35 -5.56
C GLY A 33 -0.42 -1.44 -4.23
N GLY A 34 -0.65 -0.51 -3.30
CA GLY A 34 0.19 -0.30 -2.14
C GLY A 34 1.34 0.67 -2.42
N ASP A 35 2.07 0.98 -1.38
CA ASP A 35 3.35 1.70 -1.43
C ASP A 35 4.48 0.73 -1.06
N PHE A 36 5.71 0.99 -1.49
CA PHE A 36 6.85 0.17 -1.09
C PHE A 36 8.10 0.98 -0.86
N THR A 37 8.92 0.50 0.07
CA THR A 37 10.23 1.06 0.35
C THR A 37 11.28 -0.04 0.29
N VAL A 38 12.50 0.33 -0.11
CA VAL A 38 13.64 -0.56 -0.19
C VAL A 38 14.73 -0.02 0.73
N SER A 39 15.37 -0.88 1.51
CA SER A 39 16.36 -0.48 2.52
C SER A 39 17.61 0.19 1.94
N SER A 40 17.87 0.03 0.64
CA SER A 40 18.96 0.69 -0.08
C SER A 40 18.48 1.21 -1.42
N ALA A 41 18.85 2.45 -1.76
CA ALA A 41 18.61 3.02 -3.08
C ALA A 41 19.53 2.42 -4.16
N THR A 42 20.65 1.81 -3.77
CA THR A 42 21.59 1.15 -4.68
C THR A 42 21.72 -0.32 -4.31
N LEU A 43 21.28 -1.19 -5.22
CA LEU A 43 21.38 -2.64 -5.04
C LEU A 43 22.76 -3.09 -5.53
N THR A 44 23.59 -3.60 -4.61
CA THR A 44 24.86 -4.21 -4.96
C THR A 44 24.67 -5.73 -5.09
N PRO A 45 25.07 -6.36 -6.20
CA PRO A 45 24.98 -7.81 -6.35
C PRO A 45 25.64 -8.55 -5.19
N GLY A 46 24.97 -9.59 -4.70
CA GLY A 46 25.44 -10.41 -3.58
C GLY A 46 25.16 -9.83 -2.19
N PHE A 47 24.69 -8.57 -2.09
CA PHE A 47 24.30 -7.97 -0.81
C PHE A 47 22.79 -8.09 -0.56
N PRO A 48 22.39 -8.35 0.69
CA PRO A 48 20.98 -8.40 1.04
C PRO A 48 20.38 -7.00 1.07
N PHE A 49 19.12 -6.92 0.66
CA PHE A 49 18.27 -5.74 0.84
C PHE A 49 16.89 -6.18 1.31
N THR A 50 16.22 -5.28 2.02
CA THR A 50 14.88 -5.49 2.56
C THR A 50 13.89 -4.64 1.80
N VAL A 51 12.77 -5.24 1.43
CA VAL A 51 11.62 -4.56 0.85
C VAL A 51 10.50 -4.58 1.87
N VAL A 52 9.86 -3.43 2.07
CA VAL A 52 8.68 -3.27 2.91
C VAL A 52 7.57 -2.72 2.04
N ALA A 53 6.52 -3.51 1.81
CA ALA A 53 5.30 -3.09 1.16
C ALA A 53 4.25 -2.69 2.20
N ASN A 54 3.63 -1.53 1.99
CA ASN A 54 2.56 -1.00 2.81
C ASN A 54 1.25 -1.00 2.02
N MET A 55 0.32 -1.84 2.47
CA MET A 55 -0.98 -2.04 1.81
C MET A 55 -2.09 -1.19 2.44
N THR A 56 -1.78 -0.24 3.33
CA THR A 56 -2.77 0.60 4.02
C THR A 56 -3.71 1.28 3.03
N CYS A 57 -3.17 1.95 2.01
CA CYS A 57 -4.01 2.64 1.03
C CYS A 57 -4.74 1.69 0.09
N ALA A 58 -4.12 0.57 -0.28
CA ALA A 58 -4.79 -0.46 -1.06
C ALA A 58 -6.02 -1.00 -0.32
N ASN A 59 -5.88 -1.36 0.95
CA ASN A 59 -6.98 -1.82 1.82
C ASN A 59 -8.08 -0.74 1.94
N ASN A 60 -7.70 0.51 2.23
CA ASN A 60 -8.64 1.63 2.38
C ASN A 60 -9.45 1.90 1.10
N LEU A 61 -8.81 1.71 -0.07
CA LEU A 61 -9.45 1.84 -1.37
C LEU A 61 -10.20 0.58 -1.82
N GLY A 62 -10.16 -0.50 -1.03
CA GLY A 62 -10.83 -1.78 -1.31
C GLY A 62 -10.08 -2.70 -2.28
N PHE A 63 -8.78 -2.47 -2.51
CA PHE A 63 -7.90 -3.33 -3.29
C PHE A 63 -7.11 -4.25 -2.37
N THR A 64 -7.65 -5.44 -2.12
CA THR A 64 -7.03 -6.44 -1.26
C THR A 64 -6.51 -7.61 -2.10
N PRO A 65 -5.21 -7.68 -2.42
CA PRO A 65 -4.68 -8.78 -3.23
C PRO A 65 -4.61 -10.09 -2.42
N THR A 66 -4.70 -11.23 -3.09
CA THR A 66 -4.41 -12.53 -2.44
C THR A 66 -2.90 -12.78 -2.34
N TYR A 67 -2.16 -12.34 -3.36
CA TYR A 67 -0.72 -12.53 -3.48
C TYR A 67 -0.03 -11.20 -3.77
N LEU A 68 1.16 -11.04 -3.21
CA LEU A 68 2.08 -9.96 -3.53
C LEU A 68 3.28 -10.56 -4.26
N ASP A 69 3.47 -10.12 -5.50
CA ASP A 69 4.59 -10.50 -6.34
C ASP A 69 5.51 -9.31 -6.53
N PHE A 70 6.78 -9.50 -6.17
CA PHE A 70 7.79 -8.47 -6.26
C PHE A 70 8.73 -8.81 -7.41
N TYR A 71 8.69 -7.99 -8.45
CA TYR A 71 9.55 -8.13 -9.62
C TYR A 71 10.64 -7.05 -9.61
N ILE A 72 11.81 -7.39 -10.15
CA ILE A 72 12.78 -6.40 -10.60
C ILE A 72 12.73 -6.32 -12.12
N GLU A 73 12.66 -5.09 -12.61
CA GLU A 73 12.59 -4.77 -14.03
C GLU A 73 13.73 -3.84 -14.39
N ASN A 74 14.35 -4.07 -15.55
CA ASN A 74 15.32 -3.15 -16.09
C ASN A 74 14.58 -2.05 -16.86
N ASN A 75 14.67 -0.81 -16.38
CA ASN A 75 14.11 0.35 -17.07
C ASN A 75 15.16 1.12 -17.89
N PHE A 76 16.43 0.68 -17.85
CA PHE A 76 17.53 1.34 -18.54
C PHE A 76 18.05 0.49 -19.69
N ASN A 77 17.97 0.99 -20.92
CA ASN A 77 18.36 0.28 -22.15
C ASN A 77 17.67 -1.08 -22.35
N ASN A 78 16.48 -1.28 -21.77
CA ASN A 78 15.70 -2.48 -22.01
C ASN A 78 15.14 -2.45 -23.42
N ASN A 79 15.49 -3.46 -24.22
CA ASN A 79 15.06 -3.60 -25.61
C ASN A 79 13.62 -4.11 -25.75
N GLY A 80 12.91 -4.30 -24.62
CA GLY A 80 11.55 -4.84 -24.54
C GLY A 80 11.49 -6.38 -24.47
N PHE A 81 12.62 -7.07 -24.55
CA PHE A 81 12.71 -8.53 -24.49
C PHE A 81 13.19 -9.05 -23.13
N GLU A 82 13.66 -8.17 -22.25
CA GLU A 82 14.09 -8.57 -20.91
C GLU A 82 12.87 -8.79 -20.02
N LEU A 83 12.64 -10.05 -19.65
CA LEU A 83 11.54 -10.42 -18.77
C LEU A 83 11.80 -9.94 -17.33
N PRO A 84 10.75 -9.49 -16.62
CA PRO A 84 10.83 -9.20 -15.20
C PRO A 84 11.30 -10.42 -14.40
N ILE A 85 12.18 -10.22 -13.43
CA ILE A 85 12.67 -11.29 -12.55
C ILE A 85 11.89 -11.26 -11.25
N LEU A 86 11.20 -12.36 -10.93
CA LEU A 86 10.50 -12.51 -9.65
C LEU A 86 11.51 -12.63 -8.51
N LEU A 87 11.47 -11.69 -7.57
CA LEU A 87 12.29 -11.68 -6.36
C LEU A 87 11.65 -12.43 -5.21
N SER A 88 10.34 -12.26 -5.03
CA SER A 88 9.57 -12.84 -3.94
C SER A 88 8.10 -12.91 -4.29
N ARG A 89 7.42 -13.95 -3.82
CA ARG A 89 5.97 -14.08 -3.80
C ARG A 89 5.53 -14.39 -2.38
N GLY A 90 4.60 -13.61 -1.86
CA GLY A 90 4.00 -13.82 -0.54
C GLY A 90 2.48 -13.85 -0.61
N THR A 91 1.85 -14.68 0.23
CA THR A 91 0.41 -14.56 0.49
C THR A 91 0.19 -13.33 1.36
N TYR A 92 -0.73 -12.46 0.96
CA TYR A 92 -1.07 -11.29 1.75
C TYR A 92 -2.05 -11.66 2.86
N ASN A 93 -1.70 -11.32 4.10
CA ASN A 93 -2.61 -11.42 5.23
C ASN A 93 -3.31 -10.07 5.44
N GLN A 94 -4.53 -9.94 4.92
CA GLN A 94 -5.33 -8.72 5.07
C GLN A 94 -5.63 -8.34 6.54
N SER A 95 -5.49 -9.30 7.46
CA SER A 95 -5.73 -9.10 8.89
C SER A 95 -4.48 -8.66 9.65
N ALA A 96 -3.34 -8.46 8.96
CA ALA A 96 -2.13 -7.93 9.57
C ALA A 96 -2.32 -6.46 10.00
N ASP A 97 -1.84 -6.12 11.20
CA ASP A 97 -1.86 -4.77 11.74
C ASP A 97 -0.45 -4.37 12.26
N PRO A 98 0.25 -3.40 11.63
CA PRO A 98 -0.16 -2.71 10.40
C PRO A 98 -0.16 -3.65 9.17
N PRO A 99 -0.87 -3.32 8.08
CA PRO A 99 -0.97 -4.13 6.87
C PRO A 99 0.32 -4.04 6.03
N LEU A 100 1.42 -4.54 6.60
CA LEU A 100 2.76 -4.55 6.02
C LEU A 100 3.15 -5.96 5.56
N HIS A 101 3.90 -6.01 4.47
CA HIS A 101 4.59 -7.21 4.03
C HIS A 101 6.08 -6.91 3.85
N THR A 102 6.92 -7.65 4.57
CA THR A 102 8.36 -7.43 4.58
C THR A 102 9.08 -8.71 4.18
N PHE A 103 10.06 -8.59 3.28
CA PHE A 103 10.97 -9.68 2.97
C PHE A 103 12.39 -9.15 2.71
N THR A 104 13.37 -10.02 2.92
CA THR A 104 14.78 -9.75 2.62
C THR A 104 15.24 -10.72 1.56
N THR A 105 15.92 -10.22 0.53
CA THR A 105 16.45 -11.04 -0.56
C THR A 105 17.82 -10.53 -1.02
N VAL A 106 18.47 -11.28 -1.90
CA VAL A 106 19.78 -10.98 -2.49
C VAL A 106 19.67 -11.19 -4.00
N VAL A 107 20.05 -10.20 -4.81
CA VAL A 107 20.26 -10.40 -6.25
C VAL A 107 21.64 -10.99 -6.46
N ARG A 108 21.74 -12.13 -7.15
CA ARG A 108 23.02 -12.75 -7.53
C ARG A 108 23.19 -12.67 -9.05
N ILE A 109 24.33 -12.15 -9.50
CA ILE A 109 24.74 -12.26 -10.90
C ILE A 109 25.41 -13.63 -11.06
N ILE A 110 24.83 -14.49 -11.88
CA ILE A 110 25.47 -15.73 -12.31
C ILE A 110 26.15 -15.41 -13.64
N LEU A 111 27.48 -15.30 -13.63
CA LEU A 111 28.26 -15.28 -14.87
C LEU A 111 28.36 -16.73 -15.35
N SER A 112 27.63 -17.07 -16.41
CA SER A 112 27.73 -18.35 -17.13
C SER A 112 28.68 -18.23 -18.31
#